data_AF-A3U7Z5-F1
#
_entry.id   AF-A3U7Z5-F1
#
_cell.length_a   1.000
_cell.length_b   1.000
_cell.length_c   1.000
_cell.angle_alpha   90.00
_cell.angle_beta   90.00
_cell.angle_gamma   90.00
#
_symmetry.space_group_name_H-M   'P 1'
#
loop_
_entity.id
_entity.type
_entity.pdbx_description
1 polymer ?
#
loop_
_entity_poly.entity_id
_entity_poly.type
_entity_poly.pdbx_seq_one_letter_code
_entity_poly.pdbx_strand_id
1 'polypeptide(L)'
;MDKITDYLQFYKEEYGARKLRKIESEVYKSRRFNDFISQSYSRNILPSPKDFYGCIMNSIKYSFASKYTLIATALILLLRWNDEVNIHKKLRNVNDIKSYAEVLMQEGNSLGI
;
A
#
# COMPACT_ATOMS: atom_id res chain seq x y z
N MET A 1 5.62 17.52 -6.55
CA MET A 1 5.25 16.17 -7.05
C MET A 1 4.96 15.32 -5.82
N ASP A 2 3.99 14.40 -5.88
CA ASP A 2 3.55 13.62 -4.71
C ASP A 2 4.53 12.47 -4.45
N LYS A 3 5.02 12.29 -3.21
CA LYS A 3 6.03 11.27 -2.86
C LYS A 3 5.60 9.85 -3.28
N ILE A 4 4.30 9.58 -3.24
CA ILE A 4 3.73 8.31 -3.73
C ILE A 4 4.02 8.15 -5.22
N THR A 5 3.72 9.18 -6.02
CA THR A 5 3.95 9.18 -7.47
C THR A 5 5.43 9.05 -7.79
N ASP A 6 6.28 9.78 -7.08
CA ASP A 6 7.74 9.73 -7.26
C ASP A 6 8.28 8.32 -7.01
N TYR A 7 7.81 7.67 -5.93
CA TYR A 7 8.23 6.31 -5.59
C TYR A 7 7.74 5.27 -6.61
N LEU A 8 6.49 5.37 -7.05
CA LEU A 8 5.94 4.44 -8.06
C LEU A 8 6.61 4.63 -9.42
N GLN A 9 6.99 5.86 -9.77
CA GLN A 9 7.77 6.15 -10.98
C GLN A 9 9.18 5.55 -10.88
N PHE A 10 9.88 5.76 -9.76
CA PHE A 10 11.16 5.10 -9.49
C PHE A 10 11.04 3.57 -9.60
N TYR A 11 10.03 2.97 -8.96
CA TYR A 11 9.82 1.52 -9.01
C TYR A 11 9.57 1.03 -10.44
N LYS A 12 8.80 1.80 -11.22
CA LYS A 12 8.50 1.50 -12.62
C LYS A 12 9.75 1.53 -13.49
N GLU A 13 10.65 2.49 -13.28
CA GLU A 13 11.91 2.62 -14.01
C GLU A 13 12.88 1.48 -13.66
N GLU A 14 13.03 1.18 -12.36
CA GLU A 14 13.98 0.18 -11.87
C GLU A 14 13.53 -1.27 -12.14
N TYR A 15 12.24 -1.58 -11.92
CA TYR A 15 11.73 -2.95 -11.98
C TYR A 15 10.79 -3.22 -13.16
N GLY A 16 10.48 -2.19 -13.95
CA GLY A 16 9.67 -2.27 -15.15
C GLY A 16 8.16 -2.14 -14.91
N ALA A 17 7.49 -1.45 -15.84
CA ALA A 17 6.05 -1.20 -15.82
C ALA A 17 5.18 -2.47 -15.80
N ARG A 18 5.69 -3.61 -16.31
CA ARG A 18 4.96 -4.89 -16.24
C ARG A 18 4.84 -5.39 -14.80
N LYS A 19 5.88 -5.20 -13.97
CA LYS A 19 5.87 -5.64 -12.57
C LYS A 19 4.95 -4.76 -11.75
N LEU A 20 5.00 -3.44 -11.94
CA LEU A 20 4.08 -2.50 -11.30
C LEU A 20 2.61 -2.84 -11.60
N ARG A 21 2.25 -3.04 -12.88
CA ARG A 21 0.88 -3.45 -13.27
C ARG A 21 0.42 -4.76 -12.65
N LYS A 22 1.35 -5.71 -12.43
CA LYS A 22 1.03 -6.96 -11.72
C LYS A 22 0.71 -6.70 -10.25
N ILE A 23 1.44 -5.80 -9.59
CA ILE A 23 1.16 -5.40 -8.21
C ILE A 23 -0.21 -4.75 -8.14
N GLU A 24 -0.49 -3.77 -9.01
CA GLU A 24 -1.81 -3.13 -9.08
C GLU A 24 -2.92 -4.16 -9.29
N SER A 25 -2.81 -5.02 -10.31
CA SER A 25 -3.82 -6.04 -10.56
C SER A 25 -4.01 -6.99 -9.39
N GLU A 26 -2.98 -7.28 -8.61
CA GLU A 26 -3.12 -8.13 -7.42
C GLU A 26 -3.79 -7.37 -6.28
N VAL A 27 -3.36 -6.13 -6.01
CA VAL A 27 -3.96 -5.25 -5.00
C VAL A 27 -5.47 -5.13 -5.19
N TYR A 28 -5.95 -5.02 -6.43
CA TYR A 28 -7.38 -4.87 -6.72
C TYR A 28 -8.17 -6.19 -6.80
N LYS A 29 -7.54 -7.32 -7.15
CA LYS A 29 -8.26 -8.59 -7.39
C LYS A 29 -8.15 -9.61 -6.26
N SER A 30 -7.10 -9.54 -5.46
CA SER A 30 -6.86 -10.49 -4.38
C SER A 30 -7.92 -10.35 -3.29
N ARG A 31 -8.54 -11.48 -2.93
CA ARG A 31 -9.48 -11.57 -1.80
C ARG A 31 -8.87 -11.01 -0.51
N ARG A 32 -7.58 -11.24 -0.27
CA ARG A 32 -6.90 -10.76 0.94
C ARG A 32 -6.97 -9.24 1.08
N PHE A 33 -6.68 -8.51 0.00
CA PHE A 33 -6.73 -7.05 0.03
C PHE A 33 -8.16 -6.53 0.07
N ASN A 34 -9.11 -7.22 -0.58
CA ASN A 34 -10.54 -6.90 -0.45
C ASN A 34 -11.03 -7.05 0.99
N ASP A 35 -10.64 -8.15 1.66
CA ASP A 35 -11.00 -8.42 3.06
C ASP A 35 -10.36 -7.37 3.98
N PHE A 36 -9.12 -6.97 3.73
CA PHE A 36 -8.43 -5.89 4.46
C PHE A 36 -9.15 -4.54 4.33
N ILE A 37 -9.52 -4.14 3.11
CA ILE A 37 -10.28 -2.91 2.86
C ILE A 37 -11.66 -2.98 3.53
N SER A 38 -12.36 -4.10 3.42
CA SER A 38 -13.69 -4.29 4.02
C SER A 38 -13.65 -4.23 5.55
N GLN A 39 -12.62 -4.80 6.17
CA GLN A 39 -12.41 -4.71 7.62
C GLN A 39 -12.13 -3.27 8.05
N SER A 40 -11.33 -2.53 7.30
CA SER A 40 -11.11 -1.11 7.59
C SER A 40 -12.39 -0.28 7.43
N TYR A 41 -13.15 -0.52 6.35
CA TYR A 41 -14.41 0.17 6.08
C TYR A 41 -15.44 -0.06 7.17
N SER A 42 -15.61 -1.32 7.61
CA SER A 42 -16.57 -1.67 8.67
C SER A 42 -16.18 -1.08 10.02
N ARG A 43 -14.88 -1.00 10.32
CA ARG A 43 -14.36 -0.45 11.58
C ARG A 43 -14.19 1.07 11.57
N ASN A 44 -14.31 1.73 10.42
CA ASN A 44 -14.03 3.16 10.23
C ASN A 44 -12.64 3.58 10.74
N ILE A 45 -11.62 2.75 10.51
CA ILE A 45 -10.26 2.96 11.02
C ILE A 45 -9.26 2.89 9.87
N LEU A 46 -8.30 3.82 9.84
CA LEU A 46 -7.08 3.69 9.05
C LEU A 46 -6.20 2.59 9.66
N PRO A 47 -5.97 1.46 8.97
CA PRO A 47 -5.10 0.40 9.49
C PRO A 47 -3.67 0.92 9.66
N SER A 48 -2.95 0.43 10.67
CA SER A 48 -1.58 0.85 10.99
C SER A 48 -0.55 0.38 9.94
N PRO A 49 0.67 0.94 9.91
CA PRO A 49 1.70 0.51 8.96
C PRO A 49 2.00 -0.99 9.08
N LYS A 50 2.01 -1.52 10.31
CA LYS A 50 2.17 -2.94 10.60
C LYS A 50 1.03 -3.78 10.04
N ASP A 51 -0.20 -3.28 10.06
CA ASP A 51 -1.35 -3.99 9.47
C ASP A 51 -1.23 -4.08 7.94
N PHE A 52 -0.77 -3.01 7.29
CA PHE A 52 -0.49 -3.00 5.85
C PHE A 52 0.56 -4.05 5.49
N TYR A 53 1.73 -4.00 6.13
CA TYR A 53 2.82 -4.93 5.82
C TYR A 53 2.49 -6.37 6.25
N GLY A 54 1.81 -6.57 7.38
CA GLY A 54 1.30 -7.87 7.80
C GLY A 54 0.33 -8.46 6.75
N CYS A 55 -0.60 -7.67 6.24
CA CYS A 55 -1.49 -8.10 5.16
C CYS A 55 -0.70 -8.48 3.89
N ILE A 56 0.30 -7.68 3.49
CA ILE A 56 1.09 -7.96 2.29
C ILE A 56 1.94 -9.22 2.45
N MET A 57 2.70 -9.31 3.55
CA MET A 57 3.68 -10.37 3.79
C MET A 57 3.06 -11.72 4.18
N ASN A 58 1.78 -11.74 4.60
CA ASN A 58 0.99 -12.97 4.77
C ASN A 58 0.71 -13.70 3.44
N SER A 59 1.25 -13.21 2.32
CA SER A 59 1.33 -13.89 1.03
C SER A 59 2.72 -14.48 0.83
N ILE A 60 2.82 -15.78 0.54
CA ILE A 60 4.11 -16.44 0.19
C ILE A 60 4.85 -15.66 -0.92
N LYS A 61 4.10 -15.09 -1.87
CA LYS A 61 4.65 -14.28 -2.95
C LYS A 61 5.43 -13.05 -2.44
N TYR A 62 4.95 -12.42 -1.37
CA TYR A 62 5.52 -11.20 -0.83
C TYR A 62 6.46 -11.45 0.36
N SER A 63 6.42 -12.62 0.99
CA SER A 63 7.34 -12.97 2.09
C SER A 63 8.82 -12.89 1.67
N PHE A 64 9.12 -13.07 0.39
CA PHE A 64 10.47 -12.96 -0.19
C PHE A 64 10.63 -11.78 -1.16
N ALA A 65 9.67 -10.85 -1.16
CA ALA A 65 9.75 -9.69 -2.04
C ALA A 65 10.76 -8.67 -1.49
N SER A 66 11.43 -7.96 -2.40
CA SER A 66 12.32 -6.85 -2.00
C SER A 66 11.54 -5.77 -1.26
N LYS A 67 12.22 -5.06 -0.34
CA LYS A 67 11.63 -3.89 0.35
C LYS A 67 10.97 -2.90 -0.62
N TYR A 68 11.55 -2.68 -1.79
CA TYR A 68 10.99 -1.79 -2.81
C TYR A 68 9.64 -2.28 -3.35
N THR A 69 9.50 -3.60 -3.51
CA THR A 69 8.25 -4.22 -3.96
C THR A 69 7.19 -4.16 -2.86
N LEU A 70 7.58 -4.33 -1.60
CA LEU A 70 6.69 -4.21 -0.46
C LEU A 70 6.18 -2.78 -0.30
N ILE A 71 7.06 -1.79 -0.34
CA ILE A 71 6.69 -0.37 -0.27
C ILE A 71 5.77 0.00 -1.43
N ALA A 72 6.11 -0.39 -2.68
CA ALA A 72 5.23 -0.12 -3.82
C ALA A 72 3.83 -0.74 -3.64
N THR A 73 3.77 -1.98 -3.13
CA THR A 73 2.49 -2.66 -2.83
C THR A 73 1.70 -1.94 -1.74
N ALA A 74 2.36 -1.50 -0.67
CA ALA A 74 1.74 -0.77 0.42
C ALA A 74 1.19 0.59 -0.03
N LEU A 75 1.93 1.31 -0.88
CA LEU A 75 1.48 2.59 -1.43
C LEU A 75 0.28 2.44 -2.37
N ILE A 76 0.28 1.44 -3.25
CA ILE A 76 -0.88 1.15 -4.10
C ILE A 76 -2.10 0.75 -3.26
N LEU A 77 -1.88 -0.06 -2.21
CA LEU A 77 -2.95 -0.41 -1.28
C LEU A 77 -3.47 0.81 -0.50
N LEU A 78 -2.61 1.76 -0.15
CA LEU A 78 -3.02 3.01 0.50
C LEU A 78 -3.85 3.90 -0.43
N LEU A 79 -3.45 4.02 -1.70
CA LEU A 79 -4.25 4.75 -2.71
C LEU A 79 -5.63 4.13 -2.86
N ARG A 80 -5.68 2.80 -3.01
CA ARG A 80 -6.95 2.06 -3.05
C ARG A 80 -7.79 2.28 -1.80
N TRP A 81 -7.16 2.21 -0.61
CA TRP A 81 -7.84 2.46 0.66
C TRP A 81 -8.42 3.89 0.74
N ASN A 82 -7.65 4.87 0.26
CA ASN A 82 -8.12 6.24 0.23
C ASN A 82 -9.40 6.36 -0.62
N ASP A 83 -9.39 5.74 -1.80
CA ASP A 83 -10.49 5.84 -2.75
C ASP A 83 -11.74 5.07 -2.30
N GLU A 84 -11.57 3.87 -1.72
CA GLU A 84 -12.69 3.01 -1.32
C GLU A 84 -13.20 3.24 0.12
N VAL A 85 -12.37 3.80 1.00
CA VAL A 85 -12.73 3.99 2.42
C VAL A 85 -12.66 5.45 2.82
N ASN A 86 -11.51 6.09 2.65
CA ASN A 86 -11.28 7.42 3.21
C ASN A 86 -12.21 8.48 2.62
N ILE A 87 -12.38 8.50 1.30
CA ILE A 87 -13.25 9.47 0.62
C ILE A 87 -14.71 9.32 1.10
N HIS A 88 -15.17 8.08 1.26
CA HIS A 88 -16.55 7.79 1.69
C HIS A 88 -16.79 8.07 3.17
N LYS A 89 -15.80 7.78 4.03
CA LYS A 89 -15.91 7.89 5.49
C LYS A 89 -15.34 9.19 6.07
N LYS A 90 -14.63 9.98 5.27
CA LYS A 90 -13.95 11.23 5.63
C LYS A 90 -13.03 11.08 6.85
N LEU A 91 -12.22 10.01 6.88
CA LEU A 91 -11.40 9.67 8.04
C LEU A 91 -10.15 10.56 8.17
N ARG A 92 -9.58 10.99 7.05
CA ARG A 92 -8.31 11.70 6.95
C ARG A 92 -8.33 12.69 5.80
N ASN A 93 -7.64 13.82 5.97
CA ASN A 93 -7.46 14.79 4.89
C ASN A 93 -6.29 14.39 3.97
N VAL A 94 -6.13 15.07 2.83
CA VAL A 94 -5.08 14.77 1.84
C VAL A 94 -3.66 14.86 2.42
N ASN A 95 -3.39 15.80 3.33
CA ASN A 95 -2.07 15.95 3.95
C ASN A 95 -1.77 14.82 4.94
N ASP A 96 -2.79 14.30 5.62
CA ASP A 96 -2.66 13.13 6.49
C ASP A 96 -2.29 11.89 5.65
N ILE A 97 -2.91 11.70 4.48
CA ILE A 97 -2.59 10.57 3.58
C ILE A 97 -1.15 10.65 3.09
N LYS A 98 -0.69 11.85 2.71
CA LYS A 98 0.70 12.06 2.30
C LYS A 98 1.68 11.75 3.42
N SER A 99 1.44 12.28 4.62
CA SER A 99 2.23 11.97 5.81
C SER A 99 2.23 10.47 6.11
N TYR A 100 1.08 9.81 5.95
CA TYR A 100 0.94 8.39 6.19
C TYR A 100 1.71 7.53 5.18
N ALA A 101 1.77 7.94 3.90
CA ALA A 101 2.60 7.30 2.90
C ALA A 101 4.08 7.34 3.28
N GLU A 102 4.56 8.44 3.87
CA GLU A 102 5.93 8.54 4.38
C GLU A 102 6.19 7.56 5.52
N VAL A 103 5.24 7.41 6.44
CA VAL A 103 5.33 6.42 7.51
C VAL A 103 5.39 4.99 6.95
N LEU A 104 4.58 4.68 5.94
CA LEU A 104 4.67 3.38 5.25
C LEU A 104 6.04 3.18 4.62
N MET A 105 6.61 4.18 3.96
CA MET A 105 7.95 4.08 3.38
C MET A 105 9.03 3.87 4.44
N GLN A 106 8.96 4.56 5.58
CA GLN A 106 9.89 4.41 6.70
C GLN A 106 9.80 3.00 7.30
N GLU A 107 8.59 2.51 7.56
CA GLU A 107 8.36 1.15 8.05
C GLU A 107 8.87 0.11 7.03
N GLY A 108 8.60 0.28 5.74
CA GLY A 108 9.11 -0.63 4.71
C GLY A 108 10.64 -0.67 4.62
N ASN A 109 11.30 0.45 4.89
CA ASN A 109 12.76 0.52 4.96
C ASN A 109 13.33 -0.14 6.23
N SER A 110 12.55 -0.25 7.31
CA SER A 110 12.99 -0.86 8.57
C SER A 110 12.77 -2.38 8.61
N LEU A 111 12.10 -2.97 7.61
CA LEU A 111 11.74 -4.40 7.59
C LEU A 111 12.93 -5.38 7.58
N GLY A 112 14.18 -4.93 7.49
CA GLY A 112 15.37 -5.79 7.65
C GLY A 112 15.55 -6.84 6.54
N ILE A 113 14.89 -6.66 5.40
CA ILE A 113 14.90 -7.53 4.21
C ILE A 113 15.67 -6.90 3.05
#